data_AF-A0A3D1ZD62-F1
#
_entry.id   AF-A0A3D1ZD62-F1
#
_cell.length_a   1.000
_cell.length_b   1.000
_cell.length_c   1.000
_cell.angle_alpha   90.00
_cell.angle_beta   90.00
_cell.angle_gamma   90.00
#
_symmetry.space_group_name_H-M   'P 1'
#
loop_
_entity.id
_entity.type
_entity.pdbx_description
1 polymer ?
#
loop_
_entity_poly.entity_id
_entity_poly.type
_entity_poly.pdbx_seq_one_letter_code
_entity_poly.pdbx_strand_id
1 'polypeptide(L)'
;MTTETNETDRVRMYLRTQGERYTFRELWIRAVKARLQLLDALDGVNDEQAAFKINEDEWSILEVLKHVLTSSGNVAQLVESLANRRSRQSDDIEPPRKPTDLSITEMRDLLLKDSVAWGALTDRLPEPPSFEIEARHTFFGRL
;
A
#
# COMPACT_ATOMS: atom_id res chain seq x y z
N MET A 1 -0.72 -6.65 -33.28
CA MET A 1 0.15 -6.40 -32.12
C MET A 1 0.43 -4.89 -31.95
N THR A 2 -0.59 -4.03 -32.00
CA THR A 2 -0.43 -2.56 -31.99
C THR A 2 -1.39 -1.83 -31.05
N THR A 3 -2.29 -2.55 -30.38
CA THR A 3 -3.31 -1.98 -29.48
C THR A 3 -2.90 -1.97 -28.01
N GLU A 4 -2.16 -2.96 -27.53
CA GLU A 4 -1.75 -3.09 -26.11
C GLU A 4 -0.72 -2.02 -25.67
N THR A 5 0.21 -1.65 -26.55
CA THR A 5 1.18 -0.58 -26.28
C THR A 5 0.48 0.76 -26.07
N ASN A 6 -0.54 1.07 -26.89
CA ASN A 6 -1.31 2.31 -26.77
C ASN A 6 -2.12 2.35 -25.46
N GLU A 7 -2.76 1.24 -25.08
CA GLU A 7 -3.55 1.19 -23.85
C GLU A 7 -2.67 1.31 -22.60
N THR A 8 -1.50 0.68 -22.59
CA THR A 8 -0.53 0.79 -21.49
C THR A 8 -0.03 2.23 -21.34
N ASP A 9 0.32 2.89 -22.44
CA ASP A 9 0.76 4.29 -22.43
C ASP A 9 -0.37 5.24 -22.00
N ARG A 10 -1.60 4.96 -22.43
CA ARG A 10 -2.81 5.71 -22.01
C ARG A 10 -3.04 5.60 -20.51
N VAL A 11 -2.95 4.40 -19.95
CA VAL A 11 -3.08 4.15 -18.50
C VAL A 11 -1.93 4.80 -17.74
N ARG A 12 -0.69 4.69 -18.23
CA ARG A 12 0.49 5.34 -17.63
C ARG A 12 0.30 6.86 -17.57
N MET A 13 -0.10 7.49 -18.67
CA MET A 13 -0.37 8.93 -18.71
C MET A 13 -1.48 9.32 -17.73
N TYR A 14 -2.57 8.57 -17.72
CA TYR A 14 -3.66 8.79 -16.78
C TYR A 14 -3.20 8.73 -15.31
N LEU A 15 -2.38 7.73 -14.95
CA LEU A 15 -1.85 7.58 -13.59
C LEU A 15 -0.96 8.76 -13.19
N ARG A 16 -0.08 9.24 -14.09
CA ARG A 16 0.75 10.43 -13.84
C ARG A 16 -0.11 11.68 -13.63
N THR A 17 -1.10 11.92 -14.50
CA THR A 17 -2.03 13.04 -14.35
C THR A 17 -2.87 12.94 -13.06
N GLN A 18 -3.26 11.74 -12.62
CA GLN A 18 -3.91 11.59 -11.32
C GLN A 18 -2.96 11.86 -10.15
N GLY A 19 -1.69 11.50 -10.26
CA GLY A 19 -0.66 11.79 -9.26
C GLY A 19 -0.40 13.29 -9.10
N GLU A 20 -0.50 14.06 -10.17
CA GLU A 20 -0.37 15.53 -10.16
C GLU A 20 -1.61 16.24 -9.59
N ARG A 21 -2.75 15.55 -9.50
CA ARG A 21 -4.05 16.15 -9.15
C ARG A 21 -4.22 16.44 -7.66
N TYR A 22 -3.57 15.67 -6.80
CA TYR A 22 -3.78 15.73 -5.36
C TYR A 22 -2.46 15.94 -4.62
N THR A 23 -2.46 16.87 -3.67
CA THR A 23 -1.38 17.02 -2.69
C THR A 23 -1.33 15.83 -1.74
N PHE A 24 -0.20 15.62 -1.05
CA PHE A 24 -0.10 14.59 -0.02
C PHE A 24 -1.15 14.78 1.09
N ARG A 25 -1.48 16.03 1.43
CA ARG A 25 -2.50 16.36 2.45
C ARG A 25 -3.91 15.98 2.02
N GLU A 26 -4.25 16.11 0.73
CA GLU A 26 -5.55 15.68 0.21
C GLU A 26 -5.67 14.15 0.17
N LEU A 27 -4.59 13.46 -0.19
CA LEU A 27 -4.54 11.99 -0.18
C LEU A 27 -4.59 11.42 1.25
N TRP A 28 -4.05 12.16 2.22
CA TRP A 28 -4.04 11.75 3.63
C TRP A 28 -5.43 11.39 4.17
N ILE A 29 -6.45 12.22 3.88
CA ILE A 29 -7.82 11.99 4.36
C ILE A 29 -8.34 10.63 3.89
N ARG A 30 -8.08 10.29 2.62
CA ARG A 30 -8.52 9.02 2.04
C ARG A 30 -7.78 7.83 2.68
N ALA A 31 -6.45 7.96 2.82
CA ALA A 31 -5.61 6.92 3.40
C ALA A 31 -5.99 6.63 4.86
N VAL A 32 -6.14 7.67 5.70
CA VAL A 32 -6.50 7.51 7.11
C VAL A 32 -7.90 6.93 7.26
N LYS A 33 -8.86 7.37 6.46
CA LYS A 33 -10.23 6.81 6.50
C LYS A 33 -10.24 5.31 6.23
N ALA A 34 -9.55 4.86 5.17
CA ALA A 34 -9.50 3.43 4.83
C ALA A 34 -8.86 2.59 5.95
N ARG A 35 -7.83 3.14 6.63
CA ARG A 35 -7.16 2.47 7.75
C ARG A 35 -8.06 2.32 8.98
N LEU A 36 -8.80 3.38 9.33
CA LEU A 36 -9.77 3.31 10.43
C LEU A 36 -10.87 2.30 10.12
N GLN A 37 -11.38 2.29 8.88
CA GLN A 37 -12.37 1.30 8.45
C GLN A 37 -11.85 -0.14 8.55
N LEU A 38 -10.58 -0.39 8.24
CA LEU A 38 -9.98 -1.71 8.41
C LEU A 38 -9.89 -2.09 9.89
N LEU A 39 -9.45 -1.18 10.77
CA LEU A 39 -9.35 -1.44 12.22
C LEU A 39 -10.73 -1.69 12.85
N ASP A 40 -11.75 -0.96 12.42
CA ASP A 40 -13.14 -1.12 12.84
C ASP A 40 -13.70 -2.47 12.38
N ALA A 41 -13.37 -2.91 11.15
CA ALA A 41 -13.81 -4.20 10.61
C ALA A 41 -13.23 -5.42 11.36
N LEU A 42 -12.16 -5.23 12.14
CA LEU A 42 -11.56 -6.27 12.97
C LEU A 42 -12.18 -6.34 14.38
N ASP A 43 -13.15 -5.48 14.69
CA ASP A 43 -13.76 -5.48 16.01
C ASP A 43 -14.59 -6.74 16.27
N GLY A 44 -14.40 -7.32 17.46
CA GLY A 44 -15.03 -8.58 17.85
C GLY A 44 -14.50 -9.84 17.16
N VAL A 45 -13.53 -9.74 16.25
CA VAL A 45 -12.91 -10.92 15.60
C VAL A 45 -11.97 -11.61 16.59
N ASN A 46 -12.18 -12.91 16.80
CA ASN A 46 -11.29 -13.75 17.61
C ASN A 46 -10.24 -14.48 16.75
N ASP A 47 -9.26 -15.15 17.39
CA ASP A 47 -8.17 -15.83 16.68
C ASP A 47 -8.64 -16.97 15.76
N GLU A 48 -9.67 -17.73 16.16
CA GLU A 48 -10.23 -18.82 15.35
C GLU A 48 -10.84 -18.27 14.06
N GLN A 49 -11.64 -17.20 14.16
CA GLN A 49 -12.23 -16.50 13.02
C GLN A 49 -11.14 -15.85 12.16
N ALA A 50 -10.09 -15.30 12.78
CA ALA A 50 -9.02 -14.63 12.07
C ALA A 50 -8.15 -15.61 11.26
N ALA A 51 -7.96 -16.83 11.78
CA ALA A 51 -7.22 -17.91 11.14
C ALA A 51 -8.07 -18.73 10.15
N PHE A 52 -9.40 -18.61 10.20
CA PHE A 52 -10.30 -19.36 9.33
C PHE A 52 -10.03 -19.08 7.84
N LYS A 53 -10.08 -20.14 7.05
CA LYS A 53 -9.97 -20.12 5.59
C LYS A 53 -11.15 -20.85 4.99
N ILE A 54 -11.76 -20.29 3.93
CA ILE A 54 -12.83 -20.97 3.19
C ILE A 54 -12.28 -22.23 2.50
N ASN A 55 -11.08 -22.13 1.93
CA ASN A 55 -10.29 -23.22 1.35
C ASN A 55 -8.81 -22.79 1.30
N GLU A 56 -7.92 -23.65 0.78
CA GLU A 56 -6.49 -23.37 0.75
C GLU A 56 -6.08 -22.21 -0.16
N ASP A 57 -6.82 -21.98 -1.24
CA ASP A 57 -6.54 -20.94 -2.23
C ASP A 57 -7.00 -19.55 -1.74
N GLU A 58 -7.94 -19.51 -0.80
CA GLU A 58 -8.46 -18.29 -0.18
C GLU A 58 -7.61 -17.84 1.01
N TRP A 59 -7.62 -16.53 1.27
CA TRP A 59 -6.85 -15.90 2.34
C TRP A 59 -7.63 -15.88 3.65
N SER A 60 -6.94 -16.15 4.76
CA SER A 60 -7.48 -15.83 6.10
C SER A 60 -7.37 -14.33 6.39
N ILE A 61 -8.09 -13.86 7.42
CA ILE A 61 -7.96 -12.46 7.88
C ILE A 61 -6.52 -12.17 8.29
N LEU A 62 -5.86 -13.10 8.99
CA LEU A 62 -4.46 -12.94 9.40
C LEU A 62 -3.51 -12.78 8.21
N GLU A 63 -3.73 -13.56 7.14
CA GLU A 63 -2.93 -13.45 5.91
C GLU A 63 -3.15 -12.11 5.21
N VAL A 64 -4.41 -11.64 5.15
CA VAL A 64 -4.75 -10.31 4.61
C VAL A 64 -4.06 -9.21 5.41
N LEU A 65 -4.17 -9.23 6.74
CA LEU A 65 -3.51 -8.24 7.60
C LEU A 65 -2.01 -8.26 7.46
N LYS A 66 -1.40 -9.44 7.34
CA LYS A 66 0.05 -9.60 7.14
C LYS A 66 0.50 -8.98 5.83
N HIS A 67 -0.24 -9.22 4.75
CA HIS A 67 0.07 -8.64 3.45
C HIS A 67 -0.15 -7.13 3.44
N VAL A 68 -1.24 -6.63 4.02
CA VAL A 68 -1.47 -5.17 4.16
C VAL A 68 -0.32 -4.52 4.91
N LEU A 69 0.10 -5.05 6.06
CA LEU A 69 1.24 -4.51 6.83
C LEU A 69 2.54 -4.51 6.03
N THR A 70 2.82 -5.59 5.31
CA THR A 70 4.06 -5.73 4.55
C THR A 70 4.07 -4.80 3.34
N SER A 71 2.98 -4.78 2.57
CA SER A 71 2.83 -3.91 1.39
C SER A 71 2.84 -2.44 1.80
N SER A 72 2.11 -2.07 2.86
CA SER A 72 2.10 -0.71 3.44
C SER A 72 3.52 -0.22 3.76
N GLY A 73 4.32 -1.04 4.47
CA GLY A 73 5.72 -0.68 4.75
C GLY A 73 6.56 -0.47 3.49
N ASN A 74 6.40 -1.36 2.49
CA ASN A 74 7.17 -1.29 1.24
C ASN A 74 6.80 -0.06 0.40
N VAL A 75 5.50 0.25 0.29
CA VAL A 75 5.02 1.45 -0.40
C VAL A 75 5.48 2.71 0.31
N ALA A 76 5.47 2.76 1.65
CA ALA A 76 5.92 3.92 2.40
C ALA A 76 7.38 4.26 2.08
N GLN A 77 8.24 3.23 2.08
CA GLN A 77 9.66 3.37 1.74
C GLN A 77 9.86 3.80 0.28
N LEU A 78 9.07 3.29 -0.65
CA LEU A 78 9.13 3.69 -2.05
C LEU A 78 8.74 5.16 -2.22
N VAL A 79 7.59 5.57 -1.68
CA VAL A 79 7.10 6.95 -1.73
C VAL A 79 8.12 7.90 -1.11
N GLU A 80 8.64 7.58 0.08
CA GLU A 80 9.65 8.40 0.74
C GLU A 80 10.95 8.49 -0.07
N SER A 81 11.38 7.40 -0.71
CA SER A 81 12.57 7.42 -1.56
C SER A 81 12.36 8.32 -2.77
N LEU A 82 11.29 8.10 -3.54
CA LEU A 82 11.01 8.84 -4.76
C LEU A 82 10.79 10.33 -4.50
N ALA A 83 10.00 10.66 -3.46
CA ALA A 83 9.76 12.05 -3.08
C ALA A 83 11.06 12.79 -2.71
N ASN A 84 12.01 12.09 -2.09
CA ASN A 84 13.34 12.62 -1.75
C ASN A 84 14.40 12.46 -2.86
N ARG A 85 13.97 12.25 -4.11
CA ARG A 85 14.85 12.07 -5.28
C ARG A 85 15.83 10.89 -5.18
N ARG A 86 15.47 9.84 -4.44
CA ARG A 86 16.22 8.59 -4.33
C ARG A 86 15.53 7.50 -5.15
N SER A 87 16.34 6.66 -5.79
CA SER A 87 15.83 5.47 -6.49
C SER A 87 15.66 4.30 -5.52
N ARG A 88 14.59 3.54 -5.70
CA ARG A 88 14.31 2.28 -5.03
C ARG A 88 13.62 1.35 -6.04
N GLN A 89 13.93 0.06 -6.00
CA GLN A 89 13.15 -0.92 -6.76
C GLN A 89 11.74 -1.03 -6.19
N SER A 90 10.79 -1.48 -7.01
CA SER A 90 9.37 -1.65 -6.64
C SER A 90 8.88 -3.09 -6.79
N ASP A 91 9.81 -4.04 -6.95
CA ASP A 91 9.50 -5.46 -7.17
C ASP A 91 8.87 -6.12 -5.92
N ASP A 92 9.00 -5.48 -4.76
CA ASP A 92 8.52 -5.98 -3.46
C ASP A 92 7.21 -5.32 -2.99
N ILE A 93 6.62 -4.41 -3.78
CA ILE A 93 5.39 -3.69 -3.42
C ILE A 93 4.21 -4.65 -3.24
N GLU A 94 4.21 -5.74 -4.00
CA GLU A 94 3.26 -6.84 -3.92
C GLU A 94 3.95 -8.06 -3.28
N PRO A 95 4.05 -8.13 -1.94
CA PRO A 95 4.73 -9.24 -1.28
C PRO A 95 3.92 -10.53 -1.44
N PRO A 96 4.60 -11.69 -1.56
CA PRO A 96 3.92 -12.97 -1.67
C PRO A 96 3.07 -13.24 -0.41
N ARG A 97 1.97 -13.97 -0.60
CA ARG A 97 1.14 -14.49 0.49
C ARG A 97 2.00 -15.25 1.49
N LYS A 98 1.88 -14.91 2.77
CA LYS A 98 2.59 -15.57 3.87
C LYS A 98 1.67 -15.74 5.08
N PRO A 99 1.71 -16.91 5.74
CA PRO A 99 1.07 -17.08 7.04
C PRO A 99 1.78 -16.24 8.11
N THR A 100 1.15 -16.15 9.27
CA THR A 100 1.71 -15.50 10.46
C THR A 100 1.28 -16.28 11.69
N ASP A 101 2.18 -16.39 12.67
CA ASP A 101 1.91 -17.05 13.96
C ASP A 101 1.40 -16.06 15.02
N LEU A 102 1.16 -14.80 14.61
CA LEU A 102 0.66 -13.74 15.48
C LEU A 102 -0.86 -13.86 15.68
N SER A 103 -1.30 -13.56 16.89
CA SER A 103 -2.72 -13.40 17.22
C SER A 103 -3.35 -12.19 16.53
N ILE A 104 -4.68 -12.17 16.44
CA ILE A 104 -5.42 -11.03 15.90
C ILE A 104 -5.17 -9.76 16.71
N THR A 105 -4.98 -9.88 18.02
CA THR A 105 -4.67 -8.72 18.89
C THR A 105 -3.31 -8.13 18.53
N GLU A 106 -2.27 -8.96 18.39
CA GLU A 106 -0.94 -8.50 17.98
C GLU A 106 -0.96 -7.88 16.58
N MET A 107 -1.73 -8.47 15.65
CA MET A 107 -1.89 -7.93 14.30
C MET A 107 -2.63 -6.58 14.29
N ARG A 108 -3.66 -6.40 15.14
CA ARG A 108 -4.35 -5.11 15.31
C ARG A 108 -3.41 -4.05 15.86
N ASP A 109 -2.59 -4.38 16.85
CA ASP A 109 -1.61 -3.46 17.42
C ASP A 109 -0.56 -3.03 16.39
N LEU A 110 -0.03 -3.98 15.61
CA LEU A 110 0.90 -3.68 14.52
C LEU A 110 0.25 -2.81 13.44
N LEU A 111 -1.00 -3.10 13.06
CA LEU A 111 -1.74 -2.32 12.08
C LEU A 111 -2.00 -0.90 12.57
N LEU A 112 -2.36 -0.72 13.85
CA LEU A 112 -2.55 0.60 14.43
C LEU A 112 -1.24 1.39 14.42
N LYS A 113 -0.12 0.76 14.81
CA LYS A 113 1.20 1.39 14.78
C LYS A 113 1.61 1.82 13.37
N ASP A 114 1.44 0.93 12.38
CA ASP A 114 1.68 1.25 10.97
C ASP A 114 0.77 2.39 10.48
N SER A 115 -0.51 2.35 10.88
CA SER A 115 -1.50 3.36 10.53
C SER A 115 -1.09 4.76 10.98
N VAL A 116 -0.61 4.88 12.23
CA VAL A 116 -0.07 6.13 12.77
C VAL A 116 1.19 6.55 12.01
N ALA A 117 2.14 5.63 11.82
CA ALA A 117 3.43 5.93 11.18
C ALA A 117 3.26 6.45 9.75
N TRP A 118 2.33 5.87 8.99
CA TRP A 118 1.99 6.31 7.66
C TRP A 118 1.09 7.54 7.64
N GLY A 119 0.17 7.69 8.59
CA GLY A 119 -0.56 8.95 8.76
C GLY A 119 0.39 10.13 8.96
N ALA A 120 1.51 9.92 9.65
CA ALA A 120 2.56 10.91 9.82
C ALA A 120 3.52 11.04 8.62
N LEU A 121 3.48 10.13 7.63
CA LEU A 121 4.38 10.15 6.48
C LEU A 121 4.22 11.44 5.68
N THR A 122 2.98 11.86 5.41
CA THR A 122 2.69 13.01 4.56
C THR A 122 3.22 14.33 5.11
N ASP A 123 3.46 14.43 6.41
CA ASP A 123 4.07 15.61 7.05
C ASP A 123 5.60 15.66 6.85
N ARG A 124 6.21 14.50 6.55
CA ARG A 124 7.66 14.36 6.32
C ARG A 124 8.05 14.39 4.84
N LEU A 125 7.07 14.37 3.93
CA LEU A 125 7.33 14.39 2.49
C LEU A 125 7.48 15.83 2.00
N PRO A 126 8.40 16.09 1.05
CA PRO A 126 8.54 17.41 0.45
C PRO A 126 7.28 17.81 -0.32
N GLU A 127 6.90 19.09 -0.24
CA GLU A 127 5.81 19.70 -1.00
C GLU A 127 6.37 20.87 -1.83
N PRO A 128 6.33 20.81 -3.18
CA PRO A 128 5.75 19.74 -3.99
C PRO A 128 6.64 18.48 -4.05
N PRO A 129 6.05 17.29 -4.31
CA PRO A 129 6.83 16.09 -4.57
C PRO A 129 7.71 16.22 -5.82
N SER A 130 8.78 15.42 -5.86
CA SER A 130 9.58 15.25 -7.07
C SER A 130 8.84 14.40 -8.11
N PHE A 131 8.66 14.94 -9.32
CA PHE A 131 8.10 14.23 -10.48
C PHE A 131 9.16 13.76 -11.50
N GLU A 132 10.45 13.94 -11.17
CA GLU A 132 11.58 13.64 -12.06
C GLU A 132 12.09 12.19 -11.93
N ILE A 133 11.88 11.57 -10.75
CA ILE A 133 12.41 10.24 -10.44
C ILE A 133 11.27 9.23 -10.53
N GLU A 134 11.46 8.23 -11.37
CA GLU A 134 10.50 7.15 -11.60
C GLU A 134 11.01 5.82 -11.01
N ALA A 135 10.10 4.95 -10.58
CA ALA A 135 10.35 3.54 -10.28
C ALA A 135 9.71 2.64 -11.35
N ARG A 136 10.22 1.42 -11.52
CA ARG A 136 9.67 0.48 -12.51
C ARG A 136 8.50 -0.31 -11.92
N HIS A 137 7.27 0.13 -12.21
CA HIS A 137 6.08 -0.65 -11.96
C HIS A 137 6.01 -1.87 -12.87
N THR A 138 5.65 -3.03 -12.31
CA THR A 138 5.63 -4.33 -12.99
C THR A 138 4.71 -4.35 -14.21
N PHE A 139 3.58 -3.65 -14.11
CA PHE A 139 2.55 -3.59 -15.16
C PHE A 139 2.61 -2.35 -16.05
N PHE A 140 3.08 -1.21 -15.52
CA PHE A 140 2.92 0.09 -16.18
C PHE A 140 4.24 0.70 -16.64
N GLY A 141 5.35 -0.03 -16.44
CA GLY A 141 6.68 0.49 -16.75
C GLY A 141 7.08 1.56 -15.74
N ARG A 142 7.81 2.58 -16.19
CA ARG A 142 8.32 3.61 -15.29
C ARG A 142 7.21 4.59 -14.86
N LEU A 143 7.03 4.78 -13.56
CA LEU A 143 6.05 5.71 -12.97
C LEU A 143 6.73 6.56 -11.90
#